data_AF-A0A4P5NS05-F1
#
_entry.id   AF-A0A4P5NS05-F1
#
_cell.length_a   1.000
_cell.length_b   1.000
_cell.length_c   1.000
_cell.angle_alpha   90.00
_cell.angle_beta   90.00
_cell.angle_gamma   90.00
#
_symmetry.space_group_name_H-M   'P 1'
#
loop_
_entity.id
_entity.type
_entity.pdbx_description
1 polymer ?
#
loop_
_entity_poly.entity_id
_entity_poly.type
_entity_poly.pdbx_seq_one_letter_code
_entity_poly.pdbx_strand_id
1 'polypeptide(L)'
;MNLKDTLIRIATVVAEEATRNPEFQVRLEAAFATSEPAALHSSSPSRASSQRGAEVDGKNMRKRRGGRRSPAVLDPIDLAVHGEVRLREQLASLELDLLHDIVAQYGMDPGKLVMKWRDRDRVINRIVEMALARATKGDAFRKE
;
A
#
# COMPACT_ATOMS: atom_id res chain seq x y z
N MET A 1 25.53 22.52 -12.85
CA MET A 1 25.10 21.30 -12.13
C MET A 1 23.60 21.23 -12.21
N ASN A 2 23.03 20.16 -12.79
CA ASN A 2 21.59 20.01 -12.90
C ASN A 2 21.05 19.44 -11.59
N LEU A 3 20.10 20.13 -10.96
CA LEU A 3 19.50 19.74 -9.68
C LEU A 3 18.95 18.31 -9.72
N LYS A 4 18.36 17.93 -10.86
CA LYS A 4 17.83 16.58 -11.09
C LYS A 4 18.94 15.52 -10.95
N ASP A 5 20.09 15.76 -11.59
CA ASP A 5 21.19 14.80 -11.58
C ASP A 5 21.84 14.70 -10.18
N THR A 6 21.87 15.81 -9.43
CA THR A 6 22.34 15.81 -8.04
C THR A 6 21.40 15.03 -7.13
N LEU A 7 20.08 15.21 -7.26
CA LEU A 7 19.09 14.49 -6.46
C LEU A 7 19.10 12.99 -6.74
N ILE A 8 19.23 12.60 -8.01
CA ILE A 8 19.34 11.18 -8.40
C ILE A 8 20.57 10.56 -7.75
N ARG A 9 21.73 11.22 -7.80
CA ARG A 9 22.96 10.70 -7.19
C ARG A 9 22.83 10.53 -5.67
N ILE A 10 22.23 11.48 -4.98
CA ILE A 10 22.00 11.38 -3.53
C ILE A 10 21.06 10.20 -3.23
N ALA A 11 19.96 10.07 -3.97
CA ALA A 11 19.01 8.98 -3.78
C ALA A 11 19.63 7.59 -4.02
N THR A 12 20.50 7.45 -5.02
CA THR A 12 21.21 6.19 -5.28
C THR A 12 22.11 5.80 -4.11
N VAL A 13 22.91 6.73 -3.59
CA VAL A 13 23.79 6.45 -2.44
C VAL A 13 22.99 6.06 -1.19
N VAL A 14 21.86 6.73 -0.94
CA VAL A 14 20.98 6.40 0.19
C VAL A 14 20.34 5.02 0.01
N ALA A 15 19.92 4.65 -1.21
CA ALA A 15 19.35 3.34 -1.49
C ALA A 15 20.38 2.21 -1.32
N GLU A 16 21.61 2.41 -1.79
CA GLU A 16 22.70 1.44 -1.60
C GLU A 16 23.00 1.23 -0.11
N GLU A 17 23.07 2.30 0.67
CA GLU A 17 23.34 2.21 2.11
C GLU A 17 22.19 1.53 2.88
N ALA A 18 20.94 1.74 2.47
CA ALA A 18 19.77 1.04 3.03
C ALA A 18 19.82 -0.48 2.81
N THR A 19 20.35 -0.93 1.66
CA THR A 19 20.52 -2.37 1.42
C THR A 19 21.72 -2.98 2.17
N ARG A 20 22.76 -2.18 2.41
CA ARG A 20 24.00 -2.64 3.03
C ARG A 20 23.93 -2.63 4.57
N ASN A 21 23.12 -1.75 5.16
CA ASN A 21 23.04 -1.56 6.60
C ASN A 21 21.59 -1.64 7.14
N PRO A 22 21.22 -2.75 7.83
CA PRO A 22 19.87 -2.93 8.37
C PRO A 22 19.48 -1.88 9.43
N GLU A 23 20.42 -1.38 10.23
CA GLU A 23 20.11 -0.31 11.20
C GLU A 23 19.77 1.02 10.50
N PHE A 24 20.44 1.30 9.38
CA PHE A 24 20.17 2.49 8.58
C PHE A 24 18.76 2.42 7.96
N GLN A 25 18.35 1.24 7.48
CA GLN A 25 17.00 1.00 6.99
C GLN A 25 15.93 1.31 8.06
N VAL A 26 16.07 0.79 9.28
CA VAL A 26 15.11 1.04 10.37
C VAL A 26 15.01 2.52 10.73
N ARG A 27 16.14 3.24 10.76
CA ARG A 27 16.14 4.70 11.02
C ARG A 27 15.50 5.49 9.89
N LEU A 28 15.71 5.06 8.64
CA LEU A 28 15.11 5.66 7.45
C LEU A 28 13.58 5.49 7.47
N GLU A 29 13.09 4.29 7.76
CA GLU A 29 11.66 3.99 7.93
C GLU A 29 11.05 4.81 9.08
N ALA A 30 11.75 4.93 10.23
CA ALA A 30 11.29 5.74 11.35
C ALA A 30 11.21 7.25 11.02
N ALA A 31 12.16 7.77 10.23
CA ALA A 31 12.14 9.16 9.77
C ALA A 31 10.95 9.45 8.85
N PHE A 32 10.60 8.51 7.96
CA PHE A 32 9.41 8.62 7.12
C PHE A 32 8.11 8.46 7.90
N ALA A 33 8.07 7.57 8.89
CA ALA A 33 6.91 7.40 9.78
C ALA A 33 6.63 8.64 10.65
N THR A 34 7.67 9.39 11.03
CA THR A 34 7.53 10.64 11.81
C THR A 34 7.00 11.80 10.96
N SER A 35 6.99 11.66 9.63
CA SER A 35 6.45 12.67 8.70
C SER A 35 4.96 12.48 8.39
N GLU A 36 4.27 11.50 9.00
CA GLU A 36 2.81 11.51 9.10
C GLU A 36 2.38 12.47 10.24
N PRO A 37 1.59 13.52 9.96
CA PRO A 37 1.07 14.38 11.01
C PRO A 37 -0.01 13.64 11.80
N ALA A 38 0.38 13.08 12.94
CA ALA A 38 -0.57 12.72 13.98
C ALA A 38 -1.09 13.98 14.70
N ALA A 39 -2.40 14.22 14.54
CA ALA A 39 -3.35 14.73 15.54
C ALA A 39 -3.50 16.25 15.82
N LEU A 40 -4.73 16.75 15.61
CA LEU A 40 -5.48 17.77 16.39
C LEU A 40 -6.98 17.55 16.08
N HIS A 41 -7.95 17.30 16.97
CA HIS A 41 -8.15 17.52 18.40
C HIS A 41 -9.16 16.49 18.96
N SER A 42 -8.92 15.97 20.17
CA SER A 42 -9.80 16.22 21.33
C SER A 42 -9.35 15.38 22.51
N SER A 43 -8.46 15.97 23.32
CA SER A 43 -8.22 15.54 24.69
C SER A 43 -9.19 16.33 25.58
N SER A 44 -10.07 15.64 26.30
CA SER A 44 -10.41 16.11 27.65
C SER A 44 -10.70 14.90 28.55
N PRO A 45 -10.20 14.90 29.80
CA PRO A 45 -10.15 13.71 30.62
C PRO A 45 -11.39 13.62 31.52
N SER A 46 -11.97 12.42 31.64
CA SER A 46 -12.83 12.11 32.79
C SER A 46 -12.37 10.82 33.43
N ARG A 47 -11.77 10.98 34.61
CA ARG A 47 -11.61 9.96 35.64
C ARG A 47 -12.99 9.34 35.94
N ALA A 48 -13.05 8.01 36.02
CA ALA A 48 -13.66 7.29 37.15
C ALA A 48 -13.70 5.79 36.82
N SER A 49 -12.78 5.06 37.45
CA SER A 49 -13.03 3.79 38.16
C SER A 49 -14.06 2.81 37.57
N SER A 50 -13.58 1.61 37.23
CA SER A 50 -14.00 0.38 37.91
C SER A 50 -13.13 -0.79 37.48
N GLN A 51 -12.15 -1.13 38.32
CA GLN A 51 -11.57 -2.46 38.34
C GLN A 51 -12.62 -3.45 38.85
N ARG A 52 -12.87 -4.53 38.12
CA ARG A 52 -13.19 -5.83 38.71
C ARG A 52 -12.87 -6.93 37.70
N GLY A 53 -12.01 -7.86 38.14
CA GLY A 53 -11.30 -8.81 37.31
C GLY A 53 -12.15 -9.97 36.79
N ALA A 54 -11.58 -10.65 35.81
CA ALA A 54 -11.75 -12.07 35.54
C ALA A 54 -10.54 -12.52 34.71
N GLU A 55 -9.65 -13.29 35.33
CA GLU A 55 -8.69 -14.12 34.62
C GLU A 55 -9.45 -15.16 33.81
N VAL A 56 -9.26 -15.17 32.49
CA VAL A 56 -9.45 -16.35 31.64
C VAL A 56 -8.62 -16.18 30.38
N ASP A 57 -7.62 -17.06 30.28
CA ASP A 57 -7.21 -17.86 29.14
C ASP A 57 -7.47 -17.36 27.70
N GLY A 58 -6.47 -17.62 26.85
CA GLY A 58 -6.37 -17.10 25.50
C GLY A 58 -7.51 -17.44 24.54
N LYS A 59 -7.44 -16.75 23.40
CA LYS A 59 -8.35 -16.81 22.22
C LYS A 59 -9.65 -16.05 22.40
N ASN A 60 -9.63 -14.76 22.05
CA ASN A 60 -10.60 -14.14 21.11
C ASN A 60 -10.53 -12.62 21.15
N MET A 61 -9.54 -12.03 20.47
CA MET A 61 -9.58 -10.61 20.10
C MET A 61 -9.57 -10.46 18.57
N ARG A 62 -10.56 -11.08 17.92
CA ARG A 62 -10.91 -10.77 16.53
C ARG A 62 -12.40 -10.50 16.41
N LYS A 63 -12.86 -9.50 17.15
CA LYS A 63 -14.07 -8.75 16.76
C LYS A 63 -13.62 -7.42 16.16
N ARG A 64 -12.84 -7.50 15.08
CA ARG A 64 -12.56 -6.35 14.21
C ARG A 64 -13.86 -5.97 13.52
N ARG A 65 -14.36 -4.79 13.87
CA ARG A 65 -15.52 -4.15 13.27
C ARG A 65 -15.32 -4.04 11.76
N GLY A 66 -16.18 -4.68 10.98
CA GLY A 66 -16.54 -4.34 9.59
C GLY A 66 -15.41 -4.18 8.55
N GLY A 67 -15.12 -5.27 7.83
CA GLY A 67 -15.05 -5.24 6.36
C GLY A 67 -13.95 -4.45 5.64
N ARG A 68 -12.86 -4.03 6.28
CA ARG A 68 -11.67 -3.53 5.57
C ARG A 68 -10.65 -4.66 5.42
N ARG A 69 -10.47 -5.14 4.18
CA ARG A 69 -9.35 -6.00 3.77
C ARG A 69 -8.03 -5.30 4.08
N SER A 70 -6.96 -6.08 4.19
CA SER A 70 -5.62 -5.55 4.46
C SER A 70 -5.26 -4.50 3.40
N PRO A 71 -4.53 -3.43 3.78
CA PRO A 71 -4.09 -2.43 2.80
C PRO A 71 -3.26 -3.11 1.72
N ALA A 72 -3.52 -2.75 0.46
CA ALA A 72 -2.82 -3.21 -0.71
C ALA A 72 -1.33 -2.89 -0.58
N VAL A 73 -0.50 -3.89 -0.91
CA VAL A 73 0.96 -3.81 -0.80
C VAL A 73 1.55 -2.85 -1.84
N LEU A 74 0.86 -2.63 -2.96
CA LEU A 74 1.31 -1.78 -4.06
C LEU A 74 0.18 -0.95 -4.67
N ASP A 75 0.57 0.16 -5.32
CA ASP A 75 -0.31 0.95 -6.17
C ASP A 75 -0.17 0.52 -7.64
N PRO A 76 -1.16 -0.18 -8.20
CA PRO A 76 -1.09 -0.65 -9.58
C PRO A 76 -1.20 0.49 -10.61
N ILE A 77 -1.84 1.61 -10.28
CA ILE A 77 -2.04 2.74 -11.22
C ILE A 77 -0.73 3.50 -11.37
N ASP A 78 -0.04 3.76 -10.25
CA ASP A 78 1.27 4.42 -10.25
C ASP A 78 2.33 3.56 -10.98
N LEU A 79 2.35 2.25 -10.69
CA LEU A 79 3.24 1.31 -11.39
C LEU A 79 2.95 1.24 -12.89
N ALA A 80 1.70 1.37 -13.32
CA ALA A 80 1.34 1.38 -14.74
C ALA A 80 1.94 2.59 -15.49
N VAL A 81 2.13 3.74 -14.82
CA VAL A 81 2.81 4.91 -15.39
C VAL A 81 4.27 4.59 -15.73
N HIS A 82 4.90 3.72 -14.94
CA HIS A 82 6.28 3.27 -15.15
C HIS A 82 6.42 2.13 -16.17
N GLY A 83 5.30 1.62 -16.69
CA GLY A 83 5.27 0.63 -17.77
C GLY A 83 4.60 -0.69 -17.39
N GLU A 84 3.96 -1.31 -18.38
CA GLU A 84 3.21 -2.57 -18.22
C GLU A 84 4.08 -3.73 -17.74
N VAL A 85 5.29 -3.88 -18.29
CA VAL A 85 6.20 -5.00 -17.97
C VAL A 85 6.51 -5.02 -16.48
N ARG A 86 6.88 -3.86 -15.92
CA ARG A 86 7.19 -3.71 -14.50
C ARG A 86 5.98 -4.00 -13.62
N LEU A 87 4.80 -3.51 -14.00
CA LEU A 87 3.56 -3.83 -13.28
C LEU A 87 3.30 -5.33 -13.27
N ARG A 88 3.47 -6.00 -14.41
CA ARG A 88 3.22 -7.44 -14.53
C ARG A 88 4.20 -8.27 -13.70
N GLU A 89 5.48 -7.92 -13.69
CA GLU A 89 6.51 -8.56 -12.85
C GLU A 89 6.19 -8.42 -11.36
N GLN A 90 5.78 -7.22 -10.92
CA GLN A 90 5.41 -6.96 -9.52
C GLN A 90 4.11 -7.68 -9.12
N LEU A 91 3.15 -7.83 -10.02
CA LEU A 91 1.93 -8.61 -9.74
C LEU A 91 2.18 -10.11 -9.75
N ALA A 92 3.13 -10.60 -10.55
CA ALA A 92 3.46 -12.02 -10.63
C ALA A 92 4.15 -12.56 -9.37
N SER A 93 4.82 -11.70 -8.60
CA SER A 93 5.43 -12.05 -7.31
C SER A 93 4.42 -12.12 -6.15
N LEU A 94 3.18 -11.67 -6.37
CA LEU A 94 2.14 -11.67 -5.34
C LEU A 94 1.30 -12.96 -5.33
N GLU A 95 0.78 -13.26 -4.14
CA GLU A 95 -0.22 -14.30 -3.96
C GLU A 95 -1.62 -13.82 -4.36
N LEU A 96 -2.50 -14.77 -4.70
CA LEU A 96 -3.86 -14.49 -5.17
C LEU A 96 -4.67 -13.61 -4.20
N ASP A 97 -4.52 -13.83 -2.90
CA ASP A 97 -5.21 -13.05 -1.88
C ASP A 97 -4.77 -11.58 -1.88
N LEU A 98 -3.47 -11.32 -2.07
CA LEU A 98 -2.92 -9.96 -2.18
C LEU A 98 -3.39 -9.27 -3.47
N LEU A 99 -3.53 -10.02 -4.57
CA LEU A 99 -4.12 -9.51 -5.80
C LEU A 99 -5.60 -9.11 -5.59
N HIS A 100 -6.36 -9.90 -4.84
CA HIS A 100 -7.74 -9.55 -4.49
C HIS A 100 -7.82 -8.34 -3.56
N ASP A 101 -6.87 -8.16 -2.65
CA ASP A 101 -6.79 -6.98 -1.80
C ASP A 101 -6.55 -5.71 -2.65
N ILE A 102 -5.65 -5.76 -3.63
CA ILE A 102 -5.42 -4.67 -4.60
C ILE A 102 -6.71 -4.34 -5.36
N VAL A 103 -7.38 -5.35 -5.91
CA VAL A 103 -8.63 -5.15 -6.68
C VAL A 103 -9.71 -4.49 -5.82
N ALA A 104 -9.80 -4.86 -4.55
CA ALA A 104 -10.78 -4.32 -3.61
C ALA A 104 -10.47 -2.86 -3.24
N GLN A 105 -9.21 -2.56 -2.93
CA GLN A 105 -8.79 -1.23 -2.53
C GLN A 105 -8.91 -0.21 -3.67
N TYR A 106 -8.48 -0.58 -4.87
CA TYR A 106 -8.50 0.30 -6.05
C TYR A 106 -9.81 0.22 -6.85
N GLY A 107 -10.80 -0.53 -6.37
CA GLY A 107 -12.09 -0.66 -7.04
C GLY A 107 -11.97 -1.08 -8.52
N MET A 108 -11.09 -2.04 -8.83
CA MET A 108 -10.81 -2.49 -10.21
C MET A 108 -11.88 -3.45 -10.76
N ASP A 109 -12.83 -3.85 -9.91
CA ASP A 109 -13.87 -4.80 -10.23
C ASP A 109 -15.25 -4.30 -9.77
N PRO A 110 -15.88 -3.40 -10.54
CA PRO A 110 -17.22 -2.89 -10.20
C PRO A 110 -18.27 -4.01 -10.20
N GLY A 111 -18.06 -5.09 -10.96
CA GLY A 111 -18.96 -6.25 -11.03
C GLY A 111 -18.72 -7.30 -9.94
N LYS A 112 -17.70 -7.15 -9.10
CA LYS A 112 -17.28 -8.15 -8.08
C LYS A 112 -17.07 -9.56 -8.66
N LEU A 113 -16.71 -9.67 -9.95
CA LEU A 113 -16.46 -10.93 -10.64
C LEU A 113 -15.04 -11.46 -10.40
N VAL A 114 -14.05 -10.57 -10.34
CA VAL A 114 -12.63 -10.88 -10.12
C VAL A 114 -12.44 -11.57 -8.78
N MET A 115 -13.20 -11.17 -7.77
CA MET A 115 -13.20 -11.80 -6.44
C MET A 115 -13.59 -13.29 -6.44
N LYS A 116 -14.22 -13.77 -7.52
CA LYS A 116 -14.63 -15.17 -7.66
C LYS A 116 -13.62 -16.00 -8.47
N TRP A 117 -12.60 -15.36 -9.04
CA TRP A 117 -11.62 -16.03 -9.87
C TRP A 117 -10.58 -16.72 -8.98
N ARG A 118 -10.18 -17.93 -9.41
CA ARG A 118 -9.09 -18.70 -8.78
C ARG A 118 -7.82 -18.69 -9.61
N ASP A 119 -7.94 -18.27 -10.87
CA ASP A 119 -6.84 -18.16 -11.81
C ASP A 119 -6.10 -16.84 -11.56
N ARG A 120 -4.84 -16.97 -11.14
CA ARG A 120 -3.99 -15.84 -10.80
C ARG A 120 -3.69 -14.98 -12.02
N ASP A 121 -3.33 -15.58 -13.15
CA ASP A 121 -2.96 -14.84 -14.36
C ASP A 121 -4.15 -14.07 -14.91
N ARG A 122 -5.36 -14.63 -14.78
CA ARG A 122 -6.60 -13.93 -15.11
C ARG A 122 -6.83 -12.68 -14.26
N VAL A 123 -6.57 -12.76 -12.95
CA VAL A 123 -6.67 -11.61 -12.04
C VAL A 123 -5.62 -10.56 -12.37
N ILE A 124 -4.36 -10.97 -12.62
CA ILE A 124 -3.26 -10.09 -13.03
C ILE A 124 -3.63 -9.33 -14.30
N ASN A 125 -4.10 -10.03 -15.34
CA ASN A 125 -4.50 -9.41 -16.60
C ASN A 125 -5.56 -8.32 -16.40
N ARG A 126 -6.52 -8.56 -15.50
CA ARG A 126 -7.56 -7.57 -15.19
C ARG A 126 -7.04 -6.35 -14.43
N ILE A 127 -6.12 -6.56 -13.48
CA ILE A 127 -5.47 -5.45 -12.78
C ILE A 127 -4.70 -4.59 -13.78
N VAL A 128 -3.91 -5.21 -14.65
CA VAL A 128 -3.12 -4.53 -15.69
C VAL A 128 -4.03 -3.70 -16.62
N GLU A 129 -5.08 -4.30 -17.16
CA GLU A 129 -6.06 -3.63 -18.03
C GLU A 129 -6.63 -2.36 -17.37
N MET A 130 -7.11 -2.49 -16.13
CA MET A 130 -7.73 -1.40 -15.39
C MET A 130 -6.73 -0.33 -14.96
N ALA A 131 -5.50 -0.73 -14.61
CA ALA A 131 -4.44 0.17 -14.23
C ALA A 131 -3.98 1.03 -15.41
N LEU A 132 -3.74 0.43 -16.59
CA LEU A 132 -3.36 1.15 -17.80
C LEU A 132 -4.47 2.11 -18.27
N ALA A 133 -5.73 1.66 -18.25
CA ALA A 133 -6.87 2.50 -18.59
C ALA A 133 -7.03 3.71 -17.65
N ARG A 134 -6.62 3.59 -16.38
CA ARG A 134 -6.67 4.68 -15.40
C ARG A 134 -5.43 5.57 -15.41
N ALA A 135 -4.25 5.01 -15.64
CA ALA A 135 -3.00 5.76 -15.75
C ALA A 135 -3.02 6.72 -16.95
N THR A 136 -3.61 6.28 -18.07
CA THR A 136 -3.79 7.10 -19.28
C THR A 136 -4.93 8.13 -19.14
N LYS A 137 -5.92 7.86 -18.28
CA LYS A 137 -7.05 8.75 -18.03
C LYS A 137 -6.59 9.97 -17.22
N GLY A 138 -6.31 11.06 -17.92
CA GLY A 138 -5.80 12.31 -17.34
C GLY A 138 -4.50 12.79 -18.00
N ASP A 139 -3.84 11.94 -18.79
CA ASP A 139 -2.67 12.36 -19.58
C ASP A 139 -3.06 13.41 -20.64
N ALA A 140 -4.27 13.30 -21.19
CA ALA A 140 -4.84 14.30 -22.10
C ALA A 140 -5.01 15.71 -21.49
N PHE A 141 -5.05 15.84 -20.15
CA PHE A 141 -5.18 17.13 -19.45
C PHE A 141 -3.87 17.60 -18.80
N ARG A 142 -2.79 16.81 -18.91
CA ARG A 142 -1.50 17.10 -18.27
C ARG A 142 -0.50 17.79 -19.20
N LYS A 143 -0.88 18.00 -20.48
CA LYS A 143 -0.10 18.75 -21.48
C LYS A 143 -0.64 20.17 -21.62
N GLU A 144 -0.36 21.04 -20.66
CA GLU A 144 -0.34 22.50 -20.83
C GLU A 144 0.84 23.10 -20.06
#